data_AF-A0ABD1FB66-F1
#
_entry.id   AF-A0ABD1FB66-F1
#
_cell.length_a   1.000
_cell.length_b   1.000
_cell.length_c   1.000
_cell.angle_alpha   90.00
_cell.angle_beta   90.00
_cell.angle_gamma   90.00
#
_symmetry.space_group_name_H-M   'P 1'
#
loop_
_entity.id
_entity.type
_entity.pdbx_description
1 polymer ?
#
loop_
_entity_poly.entity_id
_entity_poly.type
_entity_poly.pdbx_seq_one_letter_code
_entity_poly.pdbx_strand_id
1 'polypeptide(L)'
;MNNSEEDSEICVAATIAIVMCSSLNIKRLGRRQRTLWTRKWLQRRTQGKRILQMLNAKLRIEDHPSYRNFLRLSSSLFEKVLQTIEKDITKIDTVMRESISARNRHGFQ
;
A
#
# COMPACT_ATOMS: atom_id res chain seq x y z
N MET A 1 -3.14 63.87 4.37
CA MET A 1 -1.91 63.05 4.21
C MET A 1 -2.01 61.72 4.98
N ASN A 2 -3.20 61.30 5.43
CA ASN A 2 -3.33 60.23 6.44
C ASN A 2 -3.60 58.84 5.81
N ASN A 3 -4.11 58.81 4.57
CA ASN A 3 -4.46 57.55 3.89
C ASN A 3 -3.21 56.68 3.64
N SER A 4 -2.05 57.29 3.40
CA SER A 4 -0.81 56.56 3.10
C SER A 4 -0.17 55.89 4.33
N GLU A 5 -0.43 56.40 5.52
CA GLU A 5 0.01 55.75 6.78
C GLU A 5 -0.93 54.58 7.12
N GLU A 6 -2.24 54.77 6.95
CA GLU A 6 -3.23 53.69 7.14
C GLU A 6 -3.00 52.53 6.15
N ASP A 7 -2.68 52.81 4.89
CA ASP A 7 -2.35 51.79 3.88
C ASP A 7 -1.11 50.98 4.24
N SER A 8 -0.12 51.61 4.90
CA SER A 8 1.11 50.96 5.36
C SER A 8 0.82 50.02 6.54
N GLU A 9 0.03 50.47 7.52
CA GLU A 9 -0.39 49.66 8.65
C GLU A 9 -1.20 48.44 8.22
N ILE A 10 -2.09 48.60 7.24
CA ILE A 10 -2.87 47.51 6.64
C ILE A 10 -1.94 46.51 5.94
N CYS A 11 -0.94 46.98 5.20
CA CYS A 11 0.05 46.10 4.56
C CYS A 11 0.85 45.28 5.58
N VAL A 12 1.29 45.91 6.67
CA VAL A 12 2.04 45.21 7.73
C VAL A 12 1.14 44.19 8.44
N ALA A 13 -0.10 44.54 8.76
CA ALA A 13 -1.06 43.61 9.36
C ALA A 13 -1.35 42.40 8.44
N ALA A 14 -1.51 42.63 7.14
CA ALA A 14 -1.75 41.58 6.16
C ALA A 14 -0.56 40.62 6.02
N THR A 15 0.67 41.14 5.99
CA THR A 15 1.88 40.31 5.89
C THR A 15 2.07 39.43 7.14
N ILE A 16 1.84 39.99 8.34
CA ILE A 16 1.89 39.23 9.60
C ILE A 16 0.84 38.11 9.60
N ALA A 17 -0.38 38.38 9.15
CA ALA A 17 -1.45 37.39 9.07
C ALA A 17 -1.12 36.23 8.10
N ILE A 18 -0.51 36.52 6.94
CA ILE A 18 -0.10 35.50 5.96
C ILE A 18 1.04 34.64 6.53
N VAL A 19 2.03 35.24 7.17
CA VAL A 19 3.15 34.52 7.79
C VAL A 19 2.67 33.65 8.95
N MET A 20 1.76 34.15 9.79
CA MET A 20 1.12 33.35 10.83
C MET A 20 0.30 32.18 10.24
N CYS A 21 -0.53 32.42 9.23
CA CYS A 21 -1.34 31.37 8.58
C CYS A 21 -0.52 30.29 7.87
N SER A 22 0.71 30.60 7.45
CA SER A 22 1.62 29.63 6.81
C SER A 22 2.50 28.88 7.82
N SER A 23 2.86 29.52 8.93
CA SER A 23 3.67 28.93 10.02
C SER A 23 2.84 28.03 10.93
N LEU A 24 1.58 28.42 11.19
CA LEU A 24 0.57 27.52 11.70
C LEU A 24 0.30 26.55 10.55
N ASN A 25 0.71 25.28 10.68
CA ASN A 25 0.30 24.20 9.79
C ASN A 25 -1.23 24.07 9.84
N ILE A 26 -1.97 25.02 9.25
CA ILE A 26 -3.41 24.98 9.09
C ILE A 26 -3.63 23.81 8.14
N LYS A 27 -3.76 22.63 8.74
CA LYS A 27 -4.03 21.38 8.07
C LYS A 27 -5.28 21.66 7.25
N ARG A 28 -5.12 21.75 5.92
CA ARG A 28 -6.22 21.95 4.97
C ARG A 28 -7.36 21.07 5.46
N LEU A 29 -8.46 21.67 5.94
CA LEU A 29 -9.58 20.93 6.51
C LEU A 29 -9.92 19.82 5.53
N GLY A 30 -9.80 18.58 6.03
CA GLY A 30 -9.53 17.40 5.22
C GLY A 30 -10.45 17.31 4.02
N ARG A 31 -9.87 17.38 2.82
CA ARG A 31 -10.60 17.06 1.58
C ARG A 31 -11.31 15.72 1.80
N ARG A 32 -12.64 15.72 1.64
CA ARG A 32 -13.45 14.50 1.75
C ARG A 32 -12.86 13.45 0.85
N GLN A 33 -12.30 12.40 1.46
CA GLN A 33 -11.73 11.28 0.71
C GLN A 33 -12.86 10.68 -0.12
N ARG A 34 -12.71 10.73 -1.45
CA ARG A 34 -13.70 10.13 -2.36
C ARG A 34 -13.81 8.65 -2.05
N THR A 35 -15.04 8.14 -1.99
CA THR A 35 -15.27 6.71 -1.79
C THR A 35 -14.69 5.97 -3.00
N LEU A 36 -13.62 5.21 -2.76
CA LEU A 36 -12.97 4.41 -3.78
C LEU A 36 -13.87 3.19 -4.03
N TRP A 37 -14.33 3.04 -5.28
CA TRP A 37 -15.10 1.87 -5.72
C TRP A 37 -14.27 0.59 -5.70
N THR A 38 -12.95 0.75 -5.70
CA THR A 38 -11.98 -0.33 -5.74
C THR A 38 -11.45 -0.62 -4.34
N ARG A 39 -11.37 -1.92 -3.99
CA ARG A 39 -10.76 -2.39 -2.74
C ARG A 39 -9.31 -1.89 -2.61
N LYS A 40 -8.91 -1.48 -1.40
CA LYS A 40 -7.58 -0.92 -1.13
C LYS A 40 -6.43 -1.84 -1.55
N TRP A 41 -6.58 -3.15 -1.34
CA TRP A 41 -5.58 -4.14 -1.75
C TRP A 41 -5.41 -4.22 -3.27
N LEU A 42 -6.49 -4.01 -4.04
CA LEU A 42 -6.47 -4.09 -5.50
C LEU A 42 -5.70 -2.91 -6.10
N GLN A 43 -5.68 -1.76 -5.43
CA GLN A 43 -4.86 -0.61 -5.83
C GLN A 43 -3.36 -0.87 -5.62
N ARG A 44 -3.01 -1.70 -4.63
CA ARG A 44 -1.60 -2.03 -4.29
C ARG A 44 -1.05 -3.21 -5.08
N ARG A 45 -1.86 -3.89 -5.91
CA ARG A 45 -1.46 -5.09 -6.67
C ARG A 45 -0.28 -4.84 -7.61
N THR A 46 -0.16 -3.62 -8.14
CA THR A 46 0.89 -3.20 -9.08
C THR A 46 2.20 -2.84 -8.38
N GLN A 47 2.18 -2.62 -7.06
CA GLN A 47 3.38 -2.24 -6.28
C GLN A 47 4.16 -3.45 -5.73
N GLY A 48 3.66 -4.68 -5.93
CA GLY A 48 4.29 -5.89 -5.43
C GLY A 48 4.93 -6.70 -6.55
N LYS A 49 6.10 -7.31 -6.28
CA LYS A 49 6.80 -8.17 -7.24
C LYS A 49 6.01 -9.45 -7.59
N ARG A 50 4.97 -9.84 -6.84
CA ARG A 50 4.09 -11.00 -7.14
C ARG A 50 2.71 -10.95 -6.49
N ILE A 51 1.70 -11.34 -7.27
CA ILE A 51 0.30 -11.46 -6.84
C ILE A 51 0.14 -12.48 -5.71
N LEU A 52 0.74 -13.67 -5.83
CA LEU A 52 0.62 -14.74 -4.82
C LEU A 52 1.23 -14.37 -3.47
N GLN A 53 2.37 -13.67 -3.47
CA GLN A 53 3.00 -13.21 -2.23
C GLN A 53 2.13 -12.14 -1.56
N MET A 54 1.59 -11.19 -2.34
CA MET A 54 0.65 -10.20 -1.83
C MET A 54 -0.62 -10.86 -1.27
N LEU A 55 -1.14 -11.88 -1.96
CA LEU A 55 -2.31 -12.63 -1.54
C LEU A 55 -2.10 -13.32 -0.18
N ASN A 56 -1.01 -14.07 -0.03
CA ASN A 56 -0.70 -14.82 1.18
C ASN A 56 -0.26 -13.93 2.36
N ALA A 57 0.49 -12.85 2.10
CA ALA A 57 1.00 -11.98 3.16
C ALA A 57 0.02 -10.88 3.58
N LYS A 58 -0.74 -10.30 2.64
CA LYS A 58 -1.60 -9.13 2.88
C LYS A 58 -3.07 -9.51 2.87
N LEU A 59 -3.53 -10.21 1.83
CA LEU A 59 -4.96 -10.46 1.66
C LEU A 59 -5.50 -11.50 2.65
N ARG A 60 -4.69 -12.49 3.02
CA ARG A 60 -5.02 -13.48 4.06
C ARG A 60 -5.40 -12.83 5.40
N ILE A 61 -4.77 -11.70 5.74
CA ILE A 61 -4.96 -10.97 7.00
C ILE A 61 -6.00 -9.85 6.85
N GLU A 62 -5.97 -9.10 5.74
CA GLU A 62 -6.80 -7.92 5.52
C GLU A 62 -8.24 -8.26 5.08
N ASP A 63 -8.44 -9.33 4.29
CA ASP A 63 -9.73 -9.66 3.68
C ASP A 63 -9.88 -11.16 3.37
N HIS A 64 -10.21 -11.94 4.40
CA HIS A 64 -10.39 -13.39 4.31
C HIS A 64 -11.43 -13.86 3.26
N PRO A 65 -12.61 -13.23 3.09
CA PRO A 65 -13.56 -13.66 2.06
C PRO A 65 -13.05 -13.41 0.64
N SER A 66 -12.36 -12.29 0.38
CA SER A 66 -11.71 -12.06 -0.93
C SER A 66 -10.57 -13.05 -1.20
N TYR A 67 -9.79 -13.39 -0.17
CA TYR A 67 -8.77 -14.44 -0.25
C TYR A 67 -9.38 -15.79 -0.64
N ARG A 68 -10.49 -16.15 0.02
CA ARG A 68 -11.24 -17.38 -0.23
C ARG A 68 -11.85 -17.40 -1.63
N ASN A 69 -12.37 -16.28 -2.11
CA ASN A 69 -12.93 -16.17 -3.46
C ASN A 69 -11.84 -16.32 -4.54
N PHE A 70 -10.66 -15.72 -4.30
CA PHE A 70 -9.54 -15.80 -5.24
C PHE A 70 -8.98 -17.22 -5.37
N LEU A 71 -8.71 -17.90 -4.25
CA LEU A 71 -8.15 -19.26 -4.26
C LEU A 71 -9.21 -20.35 -4.41
N ARG A 72 -10.49 -20.02 -4.18
CA ARG A 72 -11.59 -20.99 -3.99
C ARG A 72 -11.29 -22.02 -2.89
N LEU A 73 -10.40 -21.68 -1.96
CA LEU A 73 -9.89 -22.54 -0.89
C LEU A 73 -9.91 -21.79 0.43
N SER A 74 -10.15 -22.51 1.55
CA SER A 74 -9.90 -21.96 2.88
C SER A 74 -8.39 -21.89 3.15
N SER A 75 -7.96 -20.98 4.03
CA SER A 75 -6.54 -20.89 4.42
C SER A 75 -6.00 -22.21 4.96
N SER A 76 -6.80 -22.94 5.74
CA SER A 76 -6.43 -24.24 6.29
C SER A 76 -6.30 -25.34 5.24
N LEU A 77 -7.17 -25.33 4.22
CA LEU A 77 -7.10 -26.29 3.13
C LEU A 77 -5.91 -25.98 2.21
N PHE A 78 -5.63 -24.70 1.97
CA PHE A 78 -4.43 -24.27 1.26
C PHE A 78 -3.16 -24.76 1.96
N GLU A 79 -3.05 -24.63 3.28
CA GLU A 79 -1.90 -25.13 4.04
C GLU A 79 -1.79 -26.66 3.99
N LYS A 80 -2.90 -27.40 4.10
CA LYS A 80 -2.89 -28.87 3.95
C LYS A 80 -2.42 -29.29 2.56
N VAL A 81 -2.97 -28.69 1.52
CA VAL A 81 -2.58 -28.98 0.13
C VAL A 81 -1.11 -28.61 -0.07
N LEU A 82 -0.68 -27.46 0.44
CA LEU A 82 0.72 -27.06 0.36
C LEU A 82 1.62 -28.08 1.04
N GLN A 83 1.31 -28.53 2.25
CA GLN A 83 2.10 -29.50 3.00
C GLN A 83 2.19 -30.88 2.31
N THR A 84 1.10 -31.32 1.67
CA THR A 84 1.08 -32.59 0.92
C THR A 84 1.99 -32.51 -0.30
N ILE A 85 1.87 -31.44 -1.09
CA ILE A 85 2.59 -31.30 -2.35
C ILE A 85 3.98 -30.67 -2.11
N GLU A 86 4.27 -30.15 -0.92
CA GLU A 86 5.52 -29.47 -0.56
C GLU A 86 6.70 -30.34 -0.94
N LYS A 87 6.66 -31.62 -0.55
CA LYS A 87 7.70 -32.61 -0.84
C LYS A 87 7.93 -32.81 -2.34
N ASP A 88 6.87 -32.72 -3.15
CA ASP A 88 6.92 -32.93 -4.60
C ASP A 88 7.30 -31.66 -5.38
N ILE A 89 6.98 -30.47 -4.84
CA ILE A 89 7.32 -29.17 -5.46
C ILE A 89 8.66 -28.61 -4.99
N THR A 90 9.21 -29.08 -3.86
CA THR A 90 10.58 -28.74 -3.45
C THR A 90 11.55 -29.26 -4.50
N LYS A 91 12.02 -28.35 -5.35
CA LYS A 91 13.14 -28.64 -6.23
C LYS A 91 14.36 -28.98 -5.37
N ILE A 92 15.03 -30.07 -5.74
CA ILE A 92 16.34 -30.41 -5.21
C ILE A 92 17.36 -29.47 -5.86
N ASP A 93 18.25 -28.87 -5.07
CA ASP A 93 19.44 -28.17 -5.57
C ASP A 93 20.27 -29.16 -6.40
N THR A 94 20.54 -28.82 -7.66
CA THR A 94 21.47 -29.63 -8.46
C THR A 94 22.85 -28.96 -8.46
N VAL A 95 23.90 -29.75 -8.70
CA VAL A 95 25.30 -29.27 -8.73
C VAL A 95 25.49 -28.07 -9.68
N MET A 96 24.65 -27.95 -10.71
CA MET A 96 24.70 -26.85 -11.68
C MET A 96 23.70 -25.71 -11.43
N ARG A 97 22.82 -25.82 -10.42
CA ARG A 97 21.79 -24.81 -10.14
C ARG A 97 21.23 -24.91 -8.73
N GLU A 98 21.35 -23.82 -7.98
CA GLU A 98 20.61 -23.64 -6.73
C GLU A 98 19.10 -23.65 -6.99
N SER A 99 18.41 -24.53 -6.28
CA SER A 99 16.97 -24.58 -6.08
C SER A 99 16.51 -23.27 -5.49
N ILE A 100 15.77 -22.52 -6.30
CA ILE A 100 15.06 -21.38 -5.80
C ILE A 100 13.95 -21.92 -4.90
N SER A 101 14.01 -21.62 -3.60
CA SER A 101 12.94 -21.96 -2.67
C SER A 101 11.59 -21.59 -3.29
N ALA A 102 10.57 -22.43 -3.10
CA ALA A 102 9.25 -22.23 -3.71
C ALA A 102 8.66 -20.83 -3.40
N ARG A 103 9.14 -20.20 -2.32
CA ARG A 103 8.83 -18.84 -1.90
C ARG A 103 9.40 -17.73 -2.79
N ASN A 104 10.52 -17.97 -3.49
CA ASN A 104 11.27 -16.96 -4.26
C ASN A 104 11.35 -17.23 -5.79
N ARG A 105 10.86 -18.38 -6.29
CA ARG A 105 11.01 -18.78 -7.72
C ARG A 105 10.23 -17.89 -8.69
N HIS A 106 10.91 -17.01 -9.46
CA HIS A 106 10.58 -16.20 -10.68
C HIS A 106 11.40 -14.87 -10.57
N GLY A 107 12.58 -14.66 -11.16
CA GLY A 107 13.02 -14.95 -12.52
C GLY A 107 12.79 -13.71 -13.43
N PHE A 108 13.79 -12.83 -13.50
CA PHE A 108 14.08 -11.82 -14.56
C PHE A 108 13.07 -10.68 -14.84
N GLN A 109 13.29 -9.52 -14.23
CA GLN A 109 13.80 -8.28 -14.86
C GLN A 109 14.25 -7.30 -13.78
#